data_AF-A0A5J6YVM6-F1
#
_entry.id   AF-A0A5J6YVM6-F1
#
_cell.length_a   1.000
_cell.length_b   1.000
_cell.length_c   1.000
_cell.angle_alpha   90.00
_cell.angle_beta   90.00
_cell.angle_gamma   90.00
#
_symmetry.space_group_name_H-M   'P 1'
#
loop_
_entity.id
_entity.type
_entity.pdbx_description
1 polymer ?
#
loop_
_entity_poly.entity_id
_entity_poly.type
_entity_poly.pdbx_seq_one_letter_code
_entity_poly.pdbx_strand_id
1 'polypeptide(L)'
;MLLYPDNIKSIEFPAIEISQPIGSFFIAAIPAQQLYSISYADVRRIEGEERGFETYLGIQRPLSNKRVKEIKQYVETIDASFPTSIIIAINGNCAKFLDGLMTLSSYEGDSDTSEIHFNQIARIIDGQHRLAGLEGYSGAEFMIPVTIFIDMDVADQAYVFSTVNLAQTKVNKSLAYDLFDYATQRSPQKAAHNIVVALNSDPESPFFRRVKRLGSATDGNFIETLTQAAFVENILKYITRNPLKDRDDLKRGKKLKFDPSKDHDLIFRELFIEQKDFVIAEIINNYFSSIRERYPEAWNDISRGAVLSKTNAFMAFMRFLPEALEVLGLSSRNLIDVKLAPRIAEFSTLLSNLTLDDADFTVETFKPGSSGSALLYRTLKDQVLRSNTR
;
A
#
# COMPACT_ATOMS: atom_id res chain seq x y z
N MET A 1 -3.68 -33.41 16.82
CA MET A 1 -4.79 -32.73 17.52
C MET A 1 -4.61 -33.01 19.01
N LEU A 2 -3.77 -32.22 19.68
CA LEU A 2 -3.72 -32.22 21.14
C LEU A 2 -4.91 -31.37 21.59
N LEU A 3 -5.87 -32.01 22.26
CA LEU A 3 -7.02 -31.37 22.87
C LEU A 3 -6.49 -30.48 24.00
N TYR A 4 -6.41 -29.18 23.76
CA TYR A 4 -6.39 -28.23 24.87
C TYR A 4 -7.75 -28.33 25.56
N PRO A 5 -7.79 -28.40 26.90
CA PRO A 5 -9.06 -28.34 27.59
C PRO A 5 -9.76 -27.02 27.21
N ASP A 6 -11.04 -27.08 26.84
CA ASP A 6 -11.93 -25.94 26.53
C ASP A 6 -12.09 -24.92 27.69
N ASN A 7 -11.25 -24.98 28.72
CA ASN A 7 -11.33 -24.23 29.96
C ASN A 7 -10.24 -23.16 30.14
N ILE A 8 -9.25 -23.03 29.27
CA ILE A 8 -8.24 -21.96 29.38
C ILE A 8 -8.77 -20.71 28.66
N LYS A 9 -9.24 -19.74 29.42
CA LYS A 9 -9.76 -18.45 28.91
C LYS A 9 -8.70 -17.34 28.89
N SER A 10 -7.56 -17.54 29.54
CA SER A 10 -6.48 -16.56 29.60
C SER A 10 -5.10 -17.21 29.77
N ILE A 11 -4.07 -16.49 29.35
CA ILE A 11 -2.66 -16.78 29.69
C ILE A 11 -2.02 -15.55 30.31
N GLU A 12 -1.06 -15.78 31.19
CA GLU A 12 -0.31 -14.72 31.88
C GLU A 12 1.18 -14.99 31.80
N PHE A 13 1.96 -13.96 31.50
CA PHE A 13 3.42 -14.07 31.41
C PHE A 13 4.11 -12.72 31.68
N PRO A 14 5.35 -12.74 32.19
CA PRO A 14 6.14 -11.53 32.32
C PRO A 14 6.40 -10.87 30.96
N ALA A 15 6.24 -9.55 30.90
CA ALA A 15 6.50 -8.77 29.71
C ALA A 15 7.19 -7.45 30.06
N ILE A 16 7.99 -6.94 29.12
CA ILE A 16 8.67 -5.66 29.25
C ILE A 16 8.06 -4.71 28.24
N GLU A 17 7.54 -3.58 28.70
CA GLU A 17 7.12 -2.49 27.83
C GLU A 17 8.34 -1.80 27.21
N ILE A 18 8.32 -1.66 25.89
CA ILE A 18 9.33 -0.99 25.08
C ILE A 18 8.67 0.22 24.43
N SER A 19 9.19 1.41 24.72
CA SER A 19 8.74 2.65 24.10
C SER A 19 9.66 3.02 22.94
N GLN A 20 9.10 3.10 21.73
CA GLN A 20 9.80 3.51 20.51
C GLN A 20 8.95 4.53 19.73
N PRO A 21 9.50 5.19 18.70
CA PRO A 21 8.74 6.18 17.92
C PRO A 21 7.45 5.67 17.28
N ILE A 22 7.34 4.35 17.04
CA ILE A 22 6.12 3.72 16.50
C ILE A 22 5.00 3.57 17.54
N GLY A 23 5.32 3.73 18.82
CA GLY A 23 4.44 3.48 19.95
C GLY A 23 5.08 2.56 20.99
N SER A 24 4.31 2.23 22.01
CA SER A 24 4.66 1.18 22.97
C SER A 24 4.34 -0.20 22.39
N PHE A 25 5.23 -1.14 22.61
CA PHE A 25 5.00 -2.57 22.36
C PHE A 25 5.67 -3.37 23.47
N PHE A 26 5.38 -4.67 23.54
CA PHE A 26 5.89 -5.52 24.61
C PHE A 26 6.84 -6.57 24.08
N ILE A 27 7.82 -6.95 24.88
CA ILE A 27 8.65 -8.14 24.64
C ILE A 27 8.45 -9.14 25.78
N ALA A 28 8.30 -10.41 25.43
CA ALA A 28 8.09 -11.50 26.38
C ALA A 28 8.76 -12.78 25.90
N ALA A 29 8.96 -13.72 26.83
CA ALA A 29 9.28 -15.10 26.49
C ALA A 29 8.03 -15.94 26.75
N ILE A 30 7.46 -16.53 25.70
CA ILE A 30 6.21 -17.30 25.78
C ILE A 30 6.48 -18.76 25.40
N PRO A 31 6.00 -19.75 26.17
CA PRO A 31 6.09 -21.16 25.78
C PRO A 31 5.46 -21.37 24.40
N ALA A 32 6.15 -22.08 23.50
CA ALA A 32 5.67 -22.32 22.13
C ALA A 32 4.24 -22.89 22.07
N GLN A 33 3.91 -23.78 23.00
CA GLN A 33 2.58 -24.37 23.16
C GLN A 33 1.50 -23.33 23.49
N GLN A 34 1.76 -22.43 24.45
CA GLN A 34 0.83 -21.36 24.78
C GLN A 34 0.69 -20.38 23.62
N LEU A 35 1.80 -19.97 23.01
CA LEU A 35 1.79 -19.09 21.85
C LEU A 35 0.98 -19.70 20.71
N TYR A 36 1.16 -20.99 20.40
CA TYR A 36 0.37 -21.71 19.40
C TYR A 36 -1.12 -21.73 19.75
N SER A 37 -1.47 -21.92 21.03
CA SER A 37 -2.88 -22.02 21.46
C SER A 37 -3.69 -20.74 21.29
N ILE A 38 -3.04 -19.56 21.34
CA ILE A 38 -3.69 -18.25 21.16
C ILE A 38 -3.53 -17.66 19.76
N SER A 39 -2.62 -18.23 18.97
CA SER A 39 -2.22 -17.65 17.70
C SER A 39 -3.04 -18.18 16.55
N TYR A 40 -3.37 -17.28 15.64
CA TYR A 40 -3.85 -17.63 14.32
C TYR A 40 -2.93 -16.98 13.28
N ALA A 41 -2.57 -17.79 12.29
CA ALA A 41 -2.21 -17.29 10.98
C ALA A 41 -3.48 -17.36 10.15
N ASP A 42 -3.79 -16.33 9.37
CA ASP A 42 -5.03 -16.19 8.61
C ASP A 42 -5.05 -17.13 7.38
N VAL A 43 -4.93 -18.44 7.63
CA VAL A 43 -4.82 -19.52 6.64
C VAL A 43 -6.15 -20.27 6.53
N ARG A 44 -7.12 -20.05 7.43
CA ARG A 44 -8.39 -20.79 7.50
C ARG A 44 -9.61 -20.05 6.95
N ARG A 45 -9.41 -19.04 6.09
CA ARG A 45 -10.39 -18.66 5.06
C ARG A 45 -9.96 -19.16 3.69
N ILE A 46 -9.57 -20.44 3.64
CA ILE A 46 -9.34 -21.18 2.39
C ILE A 46 -10.37 -22.30 2.37
N GLU A 47 -11.61 -21.94 2.08
CA GLU A 47 -12.62 -22.75 1.40
C GLU A 47 -13.92 -21.92 1.33
N GLY A 48 -14.02 -21.08 0.28
CA GLY A 48 -15.30 -20.50 -0.14
C GLY A 48 -15.35 -18.97 -0.26
N GLU A 49 -14.60 -18.23 0.55
CA GLU A 49 -14.50 -16.77 0.45
C GLU A 49 -13.07 -16.36 0.10
N GLU A 50 -12.97 -15.31 -0.70
CA GLU A 50 -11.77 -14.68 -1.24
C GLU A 50 -10.47 -14.98 -0.47
N ARG A 51 -9.45 -15.51 -1.17
CA ARG A 51 -8.06 -15.60 -0.68
C ARG A 51 -7.71 -14.34 0.13
N GLY A 52 -7.48 -14.48 1.43
CA GLY A 52 -7.27 -13.36 2.35
C GLY A 52 -6.25 -12.33 1.81
N PHE A 53 -6.65 -11.06 1.86
CA PHE A 53 -5.90 -9.87 1.43
C PHE A 53 -4.42 -9.87 1.88
N GLU A 54 -4.12 -10.47 3.03
CA GLU A 54 -2.79 -10.58 3.64
C GLU A 54 -1.83 -11.54 2.92
N THR A 55 -2.35 -12.62 2.33
CA THR A 55 -1.55 -13.55 1.53
C THR A 55 -1.10 -12.87 0.24
N TYR A 56 -1.97 -12.07 -0.36
CA TYR A 56 -1.62 -11.27 -1.53
C TYR A 56 -0.52 -10.24 -1.21
N LEU A 57 -0.53 -9.68 0.01
CA LEU A 57 0.44 -8.67 0.47
C LEU A 57 1.85 -9.20 0.62
N GLY A 58 2.01 -10.53 0.66
CA GLY A 58 3.25 -11.17 1.05
C GLY A 58 3.61 -10.90 2.51
N ILE A 59 2.72 -10.27 3.29
CA ILE A 59 2.78 -10.17 4.75
C ILE A 59 2.73 -11.58 5.32
N GLN A 60 1.79 -12.39 4.83
CA GLN A 60 1.77 -13.82 5.07
C GLN A 60 2.23 -14.56 3.83
N ARG A 61 3.22 -15.43 3.99
CA ARG A 61 3.60 -16.38 2.95
C ARG A 61 2.73 -17.64 3.14
N PRO A 62 2.29 -18.35 2.11
CA PRO A 62 1.76 -19.69 2.35
C PRO A 62 2.82 -20.51 3.12
N LEU A 63 2.37 -21.26 4.13
CA LEU A 63 3.24 -22.17 4.88
C LEU A 63 3.90 -23.12 3.89
N SER A 64 5.22 -23.09 3.81
CA SER A 64 5.96 -23.98 2.92
C SER A 64 6.13 -25.29 3.65
N ASN A 65 5.45 -26.34 3.20
CA ASN A 65 5.57 -27.67 3.79
C ASN A 65 7.03 -28.15 3.86
N LYS A 66 7.84 -27.80 2.86
CA LYS A 66 9.29 -28.09 2.86
C LYS A 66 9.98 -27.37 4.03
N ARG A 67 9.78 -26.06 4.16
CA ARG A 67 10.40 -25.25 5.22
C ARG A 67 9.92 -25.66 6.62
N VAL A 68 8.64 -25.97 6.78
CA VAL A 68 8.09 -26.46 8.05
C VAL A 68 8.73 -27.79 8.43
N LYS A 69 8.92 -28.72 7.48
CA LYS A 69 9.63 -29.99 7.72
C LYS A 69 11.09 -29.78 8.12
N GLU A 70 11.80 -28.89 7.43
CA GLU A 70 13.19 -28.55 7.77
C GLU A 70 13.29 -27.96 9.19
N ILE A 71 12.38 -27.04 9.54
CA ILE A 71 12.33 -26.47 10.89
C ILE A 71 11.98 -27.54 11.92
N LYS A 72 11.04 -28.44 11.62
CA LYS A 72 10.67 -29.53 12.53
C LYS A 72 11.86 -30.44 12.84
N GLN A 73 12.64 -30.79 11.81
CA GLN A 73 13.88 -31.54 12.00
C GLN A 73 14.91 -30.75 12.83
N TYR A 74 15.02 -29.43 12.60
CA TYR A 74 15.92 -28.58 13.36
C TYR A 74 15.55 -28.49 14.84
N VAL A 75 14.26 -28.32 15.18
CA VAL A 75 13.84 -28.17 16.59
C VAL A 75 13.98 -29.46 17.40
N GLU A 76 14.15 -30.62 16.74
CA GLU A 76 14.47 -31.90 17.39
C GLU A 76 15.97 -32.05 17.72
N THR A 77 16.83 -31.13 17.27
CA THR A 77 18.26 -31.14 17.58
C THR A 77 18.55 -30.59 18.99
N ILE A 78 19.69 -30.98 19.57
CA ILE A 78 20.10 -30.53 20.90
C ILE A 78 20.52 -29.05 20.94
N ASP A 79 20.90 -28.49 19.79
CA ASP A 79 21.35 -27.11 19.59
C ASP A 79 20.26 -26.21 18.95
N ALA A 80 19.01 -26.68 18.96
CA ALA A 80 17.87 -25.92 18.48
C ALA A 80 17.69 -24.60 19.25
N SER A 81 17.65 -23.48 18.53
CA SER A 81 17.41 -22.16 19.12
C SER A 81 16.71 -21.22 18.14
N PHE A 82 15.77 -20.41 18.65
CA PHE A 82 15.17 -19.30 17.91
C PHE A 82 15.52 -17.98 18.60
N PRO A 83 16.66 -17.35 18.25
CA PRO A 83 17.11 -16.13 18.92
C PRO A 83 16.33 -14.87 18.50
N THR A 84 15.67 -14.89 17.34
CA THR A 84 14.89 -13.76 16.84
C THR A 84 13.45 -13.85 17.32
N SER A 85 12.79 -12.71 17.56
CA SER A 85 11.42 -12.72 18.05
C SER A 85 10.40 -13.13 16.98
N ILE A 86 9.31 -13.75 17.40
CA ILE A 86 8.05 -13.82 16.63
C ILE A 86 7.28 -12.52 16.87
N ILE A 87 6.73 -11.92 15.82
CA ILE A 87 5.99 -10.67 15.92
C ILE A 87 4.51 -10.99 15.85
N ILE A 88 3.75 -10.56 16.87
CA ILE A 88 2.29 -10.72 16.93
C ILE A 88 1.60 -9.37 17.14
N ALA A 89 0.38 -9.26 16.63
CA ALA A 89 -0.55 -8.18 16.96
C ALA A 89 -1.74 -8.74 17.74
N ILE A 90 -2.16 -7.99 18.75
CA ILE A 90 -3.26 -8.34 19.65
C ILE A 90 -4.24 -7.16 19.72
N ASN A 91 -5.54 -7.46 19.75
CA ASN A 91 -6.57 -6.47 20.02
C ASN A 91 -6.51 -6.03 21.49
N GLY A 92 -6.60 -4.73 21.77
CA GLY A 92 -6.53 -4.17 23.12
C GLY A 92 -7.58 -4.70 24.08
N ASN A 93 -8.76 -5.12 23.59
CA ASN A 93 -9.79 -5.76 24.42
C ASN A 93 -9.35 -7.13 24.96
N CYS A 94 -8.37 -7.77 24.32
CA CYS A 94 -7.84 -9.07 24.72
C CYS A 94 -6.54 -8.97 25.53
N ALA A 95 -6.01 -7.78 25.79
CA ALA A 95 -4.70 -7.60 26.41
C ALA A 95 -4.76 -6.63 27.60
N LYS A 96 -4.17 -7.04 28.73
CA LYS A 96 -3.98 -6.19 29.90
C LYS A 96 -2.54 -6.30 30.37
N PHE A 97 -1.90 -5.16 30.62
CA PHE A 97 -0.56 -5.09 31.19
C PHE A 97 -0.61 -4.36 32.51
N LEU A 98 -0.16 -5.01 33.58
CA LEU A 98 -0.09 -4.44 34.92
C LEU A 98 1.16 -4.96 35.63
N ASP A 99 1.97 -4.05 36.20
CA ASP A 99 3.14 -4.38 37.03
C ASP A 99 4.11 -5.41 36.43
N GLY A 100 4.38 -5.32 35.12
CA GLY A 100 5.30 -6.22 34.43
C GLY A 100 4.69 -7.57 34.01
N LEU A 101 3.40 -7.77 34.27
CA LEU A 101 2.66 -8.96 33.88
C LEU A 101 1.68 -8.64 32.74
N MET A 102 1.74 -9.42 31.67
CA MET A 102 0.79 -9.37 30.56
C MET A 102 -0.23 -10.50 30.71
N THR A 103 -1.51 -10.15 30.70
CA THR A 103 -2.64 -11.09 30.65
C THR A 103 -3.31 -10.98 29.29
N LEU A 104 -3.40 -12.11 28.59
CA LEU A 104 -4.13 -12.24 27.33
C LEU A 104 -5.36 -13.11 27.53
N SER A 105 -6.54 -12.64 27.11
CA SER A 105 -7.81 -13.37 27.31
C SER A 105 -8.77 -13.20 26.14
N SER A 106 -9.70 -14.15 25.98
CA SER A 106 -10.80 -14.01 25.02
C SER A 106 -11.65 -12.79 25.35
N TYR A 107 -12.31 -12.23 24.34
CA TYR A 107 -13.21 -11.10 24.49
C TYR A 107 -14.61 -11.49 24.04
N GLU A 108 -15.61 -11.28 24.90
CA GLU A 108 -16.99 -11.74 24.67
C GLU A 108 -17.78 -10.84 23.70
N GLY A 109 -17.18 -9.73 23.22
CA GLY A 109 -17.86 -8.74 22.38
C GLY A 109 -18.78 -7.81 23.19
N ASP A 110 -19.21 -6.73 22.54
CA ASP A 110 -20.26 -5.84 23.05
C ASP A 110 -21.17 -5.38 21.90
N SER A 111 -22.00 -4.35 22.11
CA SER A 111 -22.92 -3.85 21.07
C SER A 111 -22.21 -3.36 19.80
N ASP A 112 -20.95 -2.94 19.91
CA ASP A 112 -20.19 -2.31 18.83
C ASP A 112 -19.02 -3.16 18.35
N THR A 113 -18.69 -4.27 19.03
CA THR A 113 -17.50 -5.08 18.78
C THR A 113 -17.77 -6.58 18.80
N SER A 114 -17.11 -7.32 17.89
CA SER A 114 -17.30 -8.77 17.76
C SER A 114 -16.56 -9.56 18.84
N GLU A 115 -17.07 -10.75 19.15
CA GLU A 115 -16.42 -11.75 19.99
C GLU A 115 -15.06 -12.17 19.40
N ILE A 116 -14.06 -12.34 20.27
CA ILE A 116 -12.72 -12.84 19.93
C ILE A 116 -12.46 -14.09 20.78
N HIS A 117 -12.44 -15.24 20.11
CA HIS A 117 -12.15 -16.51 20.76
C HIS A 117 -10.68 -16.62 21.18
N PHE A 118 -10.41 -17.47 22.18
CA PHE A 118 -9.08 -17.63 22.76
C PHE A 118 -8.00 -18.00 21.72
N ASN A 119 -8.34 -18.84 20.75
CA ASN A 119 -7.44 -19.25 19.65
C ASN A 119 -7.28 -18.21 18.54
N GLN A 120 -7.89 -17.03 18.69
CA GLN A 120 -7.87 -15.92 17.75
C GLN A 120 -7.39 -14.61 18.39
N ILE A 121 -6.76 -14.68 19.56
CA ILE A 121 -6.27 -13.49 20.28
C ILE A 121 -5.04 -12.89 19.57
N ALA A 122 -4.09 -13.73 19.15
CA ALA A 122 -2.82 -13.28 18.60
C ALA A 122 -2.73 -13.52 17.10
N ARG A 123 -2.72 -12.43 16.32
CA ARG A 123 -2.41 -12.51 14.90
C ARG A 123 -0.90 -12.56 14.70
N ILE A 124 -0.41 -13.56 13.96
CA ILE A 124 1.02 -13.66 13.63
C ILE A 124 1.34 -12.70 12.48
N ILE A 125 2.22 -11.72 12.73
CA ILE A 125 2.74 -10.80 11.70
C ILE A 125 3.99 -11.39 11.04
N ASP A 126 4.89 -11.95 11.83
CA ASP A 126 6.10 -12.64 11.35
C ASP A 126 6.49 -13.80 12.25
N GLY A 127 7.10 -14.85 11.68
CA GLY A 127 7.53 -16.04 12.41
C GLY A 127 6.60 -17.26 12.28
N GLN A 128 5.58 -17.20 11.43
CA GLN A 128 4.61 -18.28 11.20
C GLN A 128 5.24 -19.66 10.92
N HIS A 129 6.33 -19.76 10.13
CA HIS A 129 6.97 -21.07 9.83
C HIS A 129 7.71 -21.61 11.05
N ARG A 130 8.22 -20.74 11.93
CA ARG A 130 8.89 -21.12 13.17
C ARG A 130 7.89 -21.69 14.16
N LEU A 131 6.76 -21.01 14.33
CA LEU A 131 5.69 -21.52 15.20
C LEU A 131 5.08 -22.81 14.66
N ALA A 132 4.85 -22.90 13.34
CA ALA A 132 4.34 -24.13 12.71
C ALA A 132 5.34 -25.29 12.78
N GLY A 133 6.65 -25.04 12.70
CA GLY A 133 7.68 -26.07 12.85
C GLY A 133 7.73 -26.69 14.26
N LEU A 134 7.25 -25.96 15.27
CA LEU A 134 7.10 -26.43 16.65
C LEU A 134 5.78 -27.18 16.89
N GLU A 135 4.92 -27.30 15.88
CA GLU A 135 3.67 -28.03 16.01
C GLU A 135 3.92 -29.53 16.30
N GLY A 136 3.41 -29.98 17.45
CA GLY A 136 3.61 -31.35 17.91
C GLY A 136 5.03 -31.65 18.39
N TYR A 137 5.86 -30.63 18.64
CA TYR A 137 7.13 -30.80 19.32
C TYR A 137 6.88 -31.28 20.76
N SER A 138 7.49 -32.40 21.12
CA SER A 138 7.30 -33.09 22.40
C SER A 138 8.56 -33.10 23.28
N GLY A 139 9.57 -32.29 22.93
CA GLY A 139 10.79 -32.15 23.73
C GLY A 139 10.59 -31.24 24.95
N ALA A 140 11.71 -30.75 25.50
CA ALA A 140 11.69 -29.81 26.62
C ALA A 140 10.95 -28.50 26.26
N GLU A 141 10.45 -27.76 27.25
CA GLU A 141 9.75 -26.50 27.02
C GLU A 141 10.57 -25.54 26.14
N PHE A 142 10.01 -25.14 25.00
CA PHE A 142 10.65 -24.25 24.04
C PHE A 142 10.11 -22.83 24.22
N MET A 143 10.89 -21.97 24.88
CA MET A 143 10.53 -20.57 25.09
C MET A 143 10.80 -19.75 23.83
N ILE A 144 9.82 -18.97 23.40
CA ILE A 144 9.88 -18.15 22.19
C ILE A 144 10.01 -16.69 22.61
N PRO A 145 11.04 -15.96 22.15
CA PRO A 145 11.03 -14.50 22.23
C PRO A 145 9.87 -13.96 21.37
N VAL A 146 9.01 -13.13 21.93
CA VAL A 146 7.84 -12.56 21.25
C VAL A 146 7.85 -11.05 21.38
N THR A 147 7.60 -10.37 20.25
CA THR A 147 7.30 -8.94 20.20
C THR A 147 5.80 -8.78 19.98
N ILE A 148 5.12 -8.06 20.88
CA ILE A 148 3.67 -7.96 20.98
C ILE A 148 3.25 -6.52 20.75
N PHE A 149 2.52 -6.27 19.67
CA PHE A 149 1.88 -4.98 19.41
C PHE A 149 0.41 -5.03 19.82
N ILE A 150 -0.04 -4.03 20.59
CA ILE A 150 -1.45 -3.88 20.97
C ILE A 150 -2.09 -2.79 20.07
N ASP A 151 -3.27 -3.07 19.51
CA ASP A 151 -4.05 -2.14 18.68
C ASP A 151 -3.29 -1.51 17.50
N MET A 152 -2.33 -2.25 16.95
CA MET A 152 -1.59 -1.79 15.78
C MET A 152 -2.49 -1.87 14.54
N ASP A 153 -2.70 -0.76 13.84
CA ASP A 153 -3.51 -0.76 12.64
C ASP A 153 -2.87 -1.59 11.50
N VAL A 154 -3.70 -2.12 10.59
CA VAL A 154 -3.24 -3.04 9.53
C VAL A 154 -2.23 -2.36 8.58
N ALA A 155 -2.38 -1.04 8.37
CA ALA A 155 -1.47 -0.27 7.53
C ALA A 155 -0.08 -0.12 8.15
N ASP A 156 0.00 0.08 9.47
CA ASP A 156 1.24 0.11 10.23
C ASP A 156 1.87 -1.26 10.30
N GLN A 157 1.08 -2.32 10.45
CA GLN A 157 1.59 -3.70 10.41
C GLN A 157 2.26 -3.99 9.07
N ALA A 158 1.59 -3.62 7.98
CA ALA A 158 2.17 -3.75 6.65
C ALA A 158 3.35 -2.81 6.41
N TYR A 159 3.34 -1.63 7.02
CA TYR A 159 4.47 -0.71 6.96
C TYR A 159 5.68 -1.26 7.73
N VAL A 160 5.51 -1.84 8.92
CA VAL A 160 6.61 -2.50 9.66
C VAL A 160 7.09 -3.71 8.87
N PHE A 161 6.18 -4.54 8.38
CA PHE A 161 6.51 -5.70 7.58
C PHE A 161 7.30 -5.29 6.33
N SER A 162 6.81 -4.29 5.59
CA SER A 162 7.49 -3.78 4.42
C SER A 162 8.81 -3.12 4.81
N THR A 163 8.88 -2.16 5.71
CA THR A 163 10.12 -1.43 6.04
C THR A 163 11.21 -2.34 6.61
N VAL A 164 10.86 -3.31 7.46
CA VAL A 164 11.81 -4.24 8.08
C VAL A 164 12.25 -5.34 7.10
N ASN A 165 11.34 -5.88 6.26
CA ASN A 165 11.67 -6.93 5.28
C ASN A 165 12.02 -6.43 3.86
N LEU A 166 11.80 -5.14 3.52
CA LEU A 166 12.04 -4.57 2.18
C LEU A 166 13.51 -4.63 1.80
N ALA A 167 14.43 -4.63 2.77
CA ALA A 167 15.85 -4.83 2.52
C ALA A 167 16.18 -6.20 1.88
N GLN A 168 15.24 -7.17 1.89
CA GLN A 168 15.44 -8.53 1.37
C GLN A 168 14.48 -8.93 0.21
N THR A 169 13.65 -8.02 -0.34
CA THR A 169 12.61 -8.25 -1.40
C THR A 169 11.47 -9.22 -1.00
N LYS A 170 10.19 -9.14 -1.41
CA LYS A 170 9.48 -8.53 -2.56
C LYS A 170 7.99 -8.32 -2.16
N VAL A 171 7.66 -7.29 -1.37
CA VAL A 171 6.25 -6.92 -1.10
C VAL A 171 5.66 -6.29 -2.37
N ASN A 172 4.47 -6.73 -2.80
CA ASN A 172 3.80 -6.12 -3.93
C ASN A 172 3.37 -4.69 -3.56
N LYS A 173 4.02 -3.69 -4.15
CA LYS A 173 3.75 -2.28 -3.86
C LYS A 173 2.30 -1.87 -4.10
N SER A 174 1.66 -2.39 -5.14
CA SER A 174 0.27 -2.03 -5.45
C SER A 174 -0.62 -2.37 -4.29
N LEU A 175 -0.40 -3.55 -3.73
CA LEU A 175 -1.17 -4.02 -2.60
C LEU A 175 -0.77 -3.37 -1.28
N ALA A 176 0.52 -3.07 -1.10
CA ALA A 176 1.00 -2.22 -0.01
C ALA A 176 0.25 -0.88 0.03
N TYR A 177 -0.09 -0.32 -1.15
CA TYR A 177 -0.89 0.89 -1.23
C TYR A 177 -2.37 0.67 -0.88
N ASP A 178 -2.96 -0.46 -1.28
CA ASP A 178 -4.35 -0.83 -0.93
C ASP A 178 -4.61 -0.82 0.58
N LEU A 179 -3.62 -1.20 1.38
CA LEU A 179 -3.72 -1.17 2.83
C LEU A 179 -3.92 0.22 3.44
N PHE A 180 -3.56 1.29 2.73
CA PHE A 180 -3.80 2.64 3.24
C PHE A 180 -5.28 2.97 3.37
N ASP A 181 -6.19 2.16 2.78
CA ASP A 181 -7.62 2.25 3.07
C ASP A 181 -7.92 2.05 4.57
N TYR A 182 -7.16 1.18 5.25
CA TYR A 182 -7.31 0.90 6.68
C TYR A 182 -6.52 1.84 7.60
N ALA A 183 -5.61 2.65 7.06
CA ALA A 183 -4.85 3.59 7.87
C ALA A 183 -5.80 4.63 8.48
N THR A 184 -5.77 4.85 9.78
CA THR A 184 -6.66 5.86 10.41
C THR A 184 -6.23 7.28 10.09
N GLN A 185 -4.91 7.50 9.98
CA GLN A 185 -4.32 8.82 9.85
C GLN A 185 -4.03 9.21 8.39
N ARG A 186 -4.09 10.52 8.11
CA ARG A 186 -3.75 11.08 6.79
C ARG A 186 -2.26 10.92 6.51
N SER A 187 -1.92 10.56 5.28
CA SER A 187 -0.55 10.52 4.77
C SER A 187 -0.55 10.81 3.27
N PRO A 188 0.59 11.24 2.67
CA PRO A 188 0.69 11.38 1.22
C PRO A 188 0.29 10.09 0.49
N GLN A 189 0.69 8.93 1.02
CA GLN A 189 0.38 7.63 0.44
C GLN A 189 -1.11 7.34 0.48
N LYS A 190 -1.78 7.59 1.61
CA LYS A 190 -3.24 7.42 1.74
C LYS A 190 -4.01 8.36 0.81
N ALA A 191 -3.62 9.63 0.71
CA ALA A 191 -4.29 10.57 -0.18
C ALA A 191 -4.16 10.16 -1.65
N ALA A 192 -2.93 9.84 -2.10
CA ALA A 192 -2.70 9.37 -3.46
C ALA A 192 -3.44 8.06 -3.74
N HIS A 193 -3.48 7.13 -2.77
CA HIS A 193 -4.27 5.90 -2.85
C HIS A 193 -5.76 6.18 -3.07
N ASN A 194 -6.36 7.02 -2.22
CA ASN A 194 -7.78 7.37 -2.30
C ASN A 194 -8.15 8.04 -3.64
N ILE A 195 -7.27 8.89 -4.18
CA ILE A 195 -7.46 9.48 -5.51
C ILE A 195 -7.53 8.39 -6.58
N VAL A 196 -6.64 7.40 -6.53
CA VAL A 196 -6.64 6.27 -7.46
C VAL A 196 -7.90 5.41 -7.30
N VAL A 197 -8.39 5.18 -6.07
CA VAL A 197 -9.68 4.50 -5.83
C VAL A 197 -10.80 5.22 -6.55
N ALA A 198 -10.90 6.53 -6.35
CA ALA A 198 -11.97 7.36 -6.88
C ALA A 198 -11.98 7.35 -8.42
N LEU A 199 -10.82 7.61 -9.06
CA LEU A 199 -10.69 7.61 -10.51
C LEU A 199 -10.94 6.23 -11.13
N ASN A 200 -10.58 5.15 -10.45
CA ASN A 200 -10.83 3.80 -10.97
C ASN A 200 -12.31 3.37 -10.83
N SER A 201 -13.07 3.99 -9.92
CA SER A 201 -14.45 3.60 -9.59
C SER A 201 -15.50 4.47 -10.26
N ASP A 202 -15.15 5.68 -10.70
CA ASP A 202 -16.05 6.62 -11.38
C ASP A 202 -16.24 6.24 -12.87
N PRO A 203 -17.46 5.93 -13.33
CA PRO A 203 -17.76 5.61 -14.73
C PRO A 203 -17.38 6.69 -15.74
N GLU A 204 -17.38 7.96 -15.34
CA GLU A 204 -17.02 9.08 -16.22
C GLU A 204 -15.50 9.24 -16.35
N SER A 205 -14.74 8.65 -15.42
CA SER A 205 -13.29 8.74 -15.41
C SER A 205 -12.65 7.99 -16.58
N PRO A 206 -11.59 8.54 -17.21
CA PRO A 206 -10.85 7.83 -18.25
C PRO A 206 -10.16 6.57 -17.71
N PHE A 207 -10.03 6.43 -16.38
CA PHE A 207 -9.41 5.30 -15.70
C PHE A 207 -10.41 4.27 -15.15
N PHE A 208 -11.71 4.41 -15.41
CA PHE A 208 -12.73 3.49 -14.92
C PHE A 208 -12.36 2.03 -15.22
N ARG A 209 -12.16 1.24 -14.16
CA ARG A 209 -11.75 -0.18 -14.21
C ARG A 209 -10.44 -0.48 -14.98
N ARG A 210 -9.54 0.51 -15.13
CA ARG A 210 -8.25 0.33 -15.84
C ARG A 210 -7.06 0.09 -14.90
N VAL A 211 -7.25 0.18 -13.58
CA VAL A 211 -6.16 0.05 -12.59
C VAL A 211 -6.16 -1.33 -11.92
N LYS A 212 -5.03 -2.04 -12.03
CA LYS A 212 -4.72 -3.28 -11.28
C LYS A 212 -4.44 -2.94 -9.82
N ARG A 213 -5.46 -3.05 -8.98
CA ARG A 213 -5.41 -2.72 -7.53
C ARG A 213 -4.48 -3.66 -6.75
N LEU A 214 -4.66 -4.98 -6.90
CA LEU A 214 -3.90 -6.00 -6.17
C LEU A 214 -2.57 -6.39 -6.86
N GLY A 215 -2.21 -5.71 -7.95
CA GLY A 215 -0.96 -5.89 -8.70
C GLY A 215 -0.90 -7.10 -9.64
N SER A 216 -1.94 -7.94 -9.70
CA SER A 216 -2.26 -8.79 -10.86
C SER A 216 -3.56 -8.30 -11.50
N ALA A 217 -3.79 -8.66 -12.77
CA ALA A 217 -5.10 -8.40 -13.36
C ALA A 217 -6.16 -9.25 -12.65
N THR A 218 -7.35 -8.71 -12.40
CA THR A 218 -8.48 -9.52 -11.92
C THR A 218 -8.78 -10.59 -12.98
N ASP A 219 -8.89 -11.87 -12.58
CA ASP A 219 -9.12 -12.98 -13.52
C ASP A 219 -10.37 -12.68 -14.38
N GLY A 220 -10.19 -12.63 -15.70
CA GLY A 220 -11.25 -12.29 -16.67
C GLY A 220 -11.38 -10.80 -17.04
N ASN A 221 -10.63 -9.89 -16.39
CA ASN A 221 -10.70 -8.45 -16.68
C ASN A 221 -9.51 -7.96 -17.51
N PHE A 222 -9.62 -8.04 -18.84
CA PHE A 222 -8.56 -7.68 -19.79
C PHE A 222 -8.32 -6.16 -19.95
N ILE A 223 -9.15 -5.33 -19.31
CA ILE A 223 -9.15 -3.86 -19.43
C ILE A 223 -8.11 -3.22 -18.50
N GLU A 224 -7.63 -3.95 -17.50
CA GLU A 224 -6.67 -3.40 -16.53
C GLU A 224 -5.28 -3.28 -17.17
N THR A 225 -4.87 -2.03 -17.45
CA THR A 225 -3.63 -1.73 -18.19
C THR A 225 -2.59 -0.98 -17.36
N LEU A 226 -3.00 -0.39 -16.23
CA LEU A 226 -2.15 0.39 -15.32
C LEU A 226 -2.05 -0.31 -13.96
N THR A 227 -0.92 -0.24 -13.28
CA THR A 227 -0.80 -0.75 -11.90
C THR A 227 -1.07 0.37 -10.89
N GLN A 228 -1.70 0.03 -9.76
CA GLN A 228 -1.91 0.99 -8.68
C GLN A 228 -0.59 1.60 -8.20
N ALA A 229 0.45 0.79 -8.02
CA ALA A 229 1.76 1.31 -7.60
C ALA A 229 2.28 2.39 -8.55
N ALA A 230 2.19 2.18 -9.87
CA ALA A 230 2.64 3.18 -10.82
C ALA A 230 1.78 4.46 -10.74
N PHE A 231 0.46 4.32 -10.55
CA PHE A 231 -0.41 5.49 -10.41
C PHE A 231 -0.06 6.28 -9.14
N VAL A 232 -0.09 5.63 -7.98
CA VAL A 232 0.19 6.24 -6.68
C VAL A 232 1.57 6.88 -6.65
N GLU A 233 2.61 6.19 -7.14
CA GLU A 233 3.96 6.74 -7.17
C GLU A 233 4.09 7.99 -8.05
N ASN A 234 3.34 8.10 -9.15
CA ASN A 234 3.39 9.30 -9.99
C ASN A 234 2.57 10.46 -9.43
N ILE A 235 1.56 10.22 -8.60
CA ILE A 235 0.92 11.28 -7.82
C ILE A 235 1.85 11.73 -6.68
N LEU A 236 2.43 10.77 -5.94
CA LEU A 236 3.27 11.03 -4.77
C LEU A 236 4.46 11.95 -5.06
N LYS A 237 5.12 11.77 -6.21
CA LYS A 237 6.26 12.60 -6.65
C LYS A 237 5.92 14.09 -6.74
N TYR A 238 4.64 14.43 -6.93
CA TYR A 238 4.16 15.81 -6.99
C TYR A 238 3.54 16.30 -5.68
N ILE A 239 3.43 15.43 -4.66
CA ILE A 239 2.96 15.77 -3.32
C ILE A 239 4.14 15.93 -2.35
N THR A 240 5.18 15.10 -2.46
CA THR A 240 6.25 15.03 -1.46
C THR A 240 7.55 14.46 -2.02
N ARG A 241 8.69 14.97 -1.50
CA ARG A 241 10.02 14.38 -1.71
C ARG A 241 10.38 13.35 -0.64
N ASN A 242 9.70 13.38 0.51
CA ASN A 242 9.98 12.48 1.63
C ASN A 242 8.66 12.02 2.27
N PRO A 243 7.99 11.02 1.65
CA PRO A 243 6.74 10.48 2.15
C PRO A 243 6.81 9.97 3.61
N LEU A 244 7.99 9.49 4.04
CA LEU A 244 8.19 8.99 5.41
C LEU A 244 8.15 10.13 6.42
N LYS A 245 8.88 11.22 6.14
CA LYS A 245 8.91 12.40 7.00
C LYS A 245 7.55 13.07 7.10
N ASP A 246 6.88 13.29 5.97
CA ASP A 246 5.56 13.93 5.99
C ASP A 246 4.53 13.10 6.75
N ARG A 247 4.58 11.76 6.59
CA ARG A 247 3.74 10.87 7.38
C ARG A 247 4.04 11.00 8.87
N ASP A 248 5.30 10.97 9.28
CA ASP A 248 5.69 11.15 10.70
C ASP A 248 5.24 12.50 11.25
N ASP A 249 5.45 13.59 10.50
CA ASP A 249 5.02 14.93 10.90
C ASP A 249 3.49 15.01 11.08
N LEU A 250 2.72 14.45 10.13
CA LEU A 250 1.26 14.37 10.25
C LEU A 250 0.82 13.48 11.43
N LYS A 251 1.49 12.34 11.65
CA LYS A 251 1.21 11.46 12.79
C LYS A 251 1.44 12.13 14.14
N ARG A 252 2.41 13.04 14.20
CA ARG A 252 2.68 13.87 15.38
C ARG A 252 1.76 15.08 15.52
N GLY A 253 0.74 15.20 14.67
CA GLY A 253 -0.17 16.34 14.65
C GLY A 253 0.47 17.65 14.14
N LYS A 254 1.64 17.59 13.51
CA LYS A 254 2.28 18.78 12.94
C LYS A 254 1.60 19.14 11.63
N LYS A 255 1.49 20.45 11.38
CA LYS A 255 1.08 20.96 10.08
C LYS A 255 2.27 20.96 9.13
N LEU A 256 2.08 20.33 7.98
CA LEU A 256 3.02 20.45 6.87
C LEU A 256 2.99 21.89 6.34
N LYS A 257 4.13 22.36 5.84
CA LYS A 257 4.30 23.68 5.26
C LYS A 257 4.81 23.55 3.84
N PHE A 258 4.40 24.48 2.98
CA PHE A 258 4.98 24.66 1.66
C PHE A 258 6.23 25.53 1.77
N ASP A 259 7.34 25.05 1.21
CA ASP A 259 8.59 25.80 1.09
C ASP A 259 8.84 26.13 -0.40
N PRO A 260 8.59 27.37 -0.86
CA PRO A 260 8.77 27.74 -2.27
C PRO A 260 10.17 27.43 -2.83
N SER A 261 11.20 27.40 -1.98
CA SER A 261 12.57 27.10 -2.43
C SER A 261 12.78 25.61 -2.74
N LYS A 262 11.98 24.72 -2.12
CA LYS A 262 12.15 23.25 -2.20
C LYS A 262 11.02 22.54 -2.90
N ASP A 263 9.82 23.11 -2.86
CA ASP A 263 8.57 22.47 -3.26
C ASP A 263 8.02 23.02 -4.60
N HIS A 264 8.79 23.86 -5.30
CA HIS A 264 8.36 24.53 -6.54
C HIS A 264 7.95 23.59 -7.67
N ASP A 265 8.48 22.37 -7.73
CA ASP A 265 8.15 21.32 -8.70
C ASP A 265 7.06 20.35 -8.20
N LEU A 266 6.62 20.48 -6.94
CA LEU A 266 5.59 19.65 -6.33
C LEU A 266 4.21 20.27 -6.57
N ILE A 267 3.69 20.13 -7.79
CA ILE A 267 2.45 20.76 -8.25
C ILE A 267 1.19 20.43 -7.43
N PHE A 268 1.23 19.38 -6.60
CA PHE A 268 0.13 18.98 -5.71
C PHE A 268 0.42 19.21 -4.22
N ARG A 269 1.61 19.74 -3.85
CA ARG A 269 2.01 19.92 -2.45
C ARG A 269 1.03 20.77 -1.67
N GLU A 270 0.76 21.98 -2.14
CA GLU A 270 -0.12 22.91 -1.42
C GLU A 270 -1.56 22.36 -1.37
N LEU A 271 -2.07 21.78 -2.46
CA LEU A 271 -3.39 21.14 -2.50
C LEU A 271 -3.51 20.02 -1.46
N PHE A 272 -2.47 19.19 -1.33
CA PHE A 272 -2.42 18.12 -0.33
C PHE A 272 -2.41 18.66 1.12
N ILE A 273 -1.64 19.74 1.37
CA ILE A 273 -1.57 20.41 2.68
C ILE A 273 -2.95 20.98 3.07
N GLU A 274 -3.63 21.61 2.11
CA GLU A 274 -4.97 22.18 2.27
C GLU A 274 -6.11 21.15 2.18
N GLN A 275 -5.76 19.85 2.12
CA GLN A 275 -6.71 18.73 2.06
C GLN A 275 -7.68 18.77 0.86
N LYS A 276 -7.23 19.34 -0.27
CA LYS A 276 -7.98 19.46 -1.52
C LYS A 276 -7.73 18.28 -2.47
N ASP A 277 -7.82 17.05 -1.95
CA ASP A 277 -7.55 15.84 -2.74
C ASP A 277 -8.49 15.70 -3.95
N PHE A 278 -9.73 16.18 -3.81
CA PHE A 278 -10.71 16.20 -4.90
C PHE A 278 -10.23 17.04 -6.10
N VAL A 279 -9.55 18.16 -5.86
CA VAL A 279 -8.99 19.01 -6.93
C VAL A 279 -7.86 18.28 -7.64
N ILE A 280 -7.02 17.55 -6.90
CA ILE A 280 -5.95 16.73 -7.49
C ILE A 280 -6.56 15.64 -8.39
N ALA A 281 -7.59 14.95 -7.90
CA ALA A 281 -8.32 13.94 -8.68
C ALA A 281 -8.94 14.55 -9.95
N GLU A 282 -9.58 15.72 -9.83
CA GLU A 282 -10.24 16.40 -10.94
C GLU A 282 -9.23 16.90 -11.99
N ILE A 283 -8.06 17.43 -11.59
CA ILE A 283 -6.97 17.80 -12.51
C ILE A 283 -6.54 16.58 -13.33
N ILE A 284 -6.25 15.46 -12.66
CA ILE A 284 -5.81 14.23 -13.32
C ILE A 284 -6.93 13.71 -14.23
N ASN A 285 -8.18 13.72 -13.77
CA ASN A 285 -9.34 13.28 -14.54
C ASN A 285 -9.50 14.11 -15.83
N ASN A 286 -9.56 15.43 -15.70
CA ASN A 286 -9.79 16.33 -16.84
C ASN A 286 -8.63 16.28 -17.83
N TYR A 287 -7.40 16.19 -17.33
CA TYR A 287 -6.22 16.05 -18.18
C TYR A 287 -6.27 14.74 -18.98
N PHE A 288 -6.48 13.60 -18.34
CA PHE A 288 -6.53 12.33 -19.07
C PHE A 288 -7.81 12.14 -19.89
N SER A 289 -8.92 12.79 -19.55
CA SER A 289 -10.11 12.85 -20.40
C SER A 289 -9.82 13.58 -21.71
N SER A 290 -9.11 14.71 -21.65
CA SER A 290 -8.69 15.42 -22.88
C SER A 290 -7.74 14.58 -23.75
N ILE A 291 -6.87 13.77 -23.15
CA ILE A 291 -6.00 12.82 -23.86
C ILE A 291 -6.84 11.71 -24.51
N ARG A 292 -7.82 11.14 -23.79
CA ARG A 292 -8.75 10.14 -24.33
C ARG A 292 -9.57 10.69 -25.50
N GLU A 293 -10.03 11.94 -25.40
CA GLU A 293 -10.78 12.61 -26.46
C GLU A 293 -9.91 12.91 -27.69
N ARG A 294 -8.64 13.26 -27.47
CA ARG A 294 -7.70 13.56 -28.55
C ARG A 294 -7.23 12.32 -29.30
N TYR A 295 -7.06 11.19 -28.60
CA TYR A 295 -6.52 9.94 -29.14
C TYR A 295 -7.43 8.74 -28.80
N PRO A 296 -8.67 8.70 -29.31
CA PRO A 296 -9.67 7.71 -28.89
C PRO A 296 -9.30 6.28 -29.28
N GLU A 297 -8.68 6.06 -30.44
CA GLU A 297 -8.34 4.72 -30.92
C GLU A 297 -7.15 4.15 -30.12
N ALA A 298 -6.08 4.93 -29.97
CA ALA A 298 -4.91 4.55 -29.18
C ALA A 298 -5.23 4.38 -27.69
N TRP A 299 -6.17 5.17 -27.15
CA TRP A 299 -6.60 5.05 -25.75
C TRP A 299 -7.41 3.77 -25.50
N ASN A 300 -8.26 3.39 -26.44
CA ASN A 300 -9.12 2.21 -26.33
C ASN A 300 -8.42 0.92 -26.76
N ASP A 301 -7.28 1.00 -27.46
CA ASP A 301 -6.45 -0.18 -27.71
C ASP A 301 -5.88 -0.76 -26.40
N ILE A 302 -6.32 -1.95 -26.04
CA ILE A 302 -5.82 -2.72 -24.90
C ILE A 302 -4.93 -3.91 -25.30
N SER A 303 -4.64 -4.03 -26.61
CA SER A 303 -3.84 -5.11 -27.16
C SER A 303 -2.43 -5.19 -26.55
N ARG A 304 -1.72 -6.27 -26.86
CA ARG A 304 -0.33 -6.46 -26.41
C ARG A 304 0.62 -5.39 -26.97
N GLY A 305 0.29 -4.80 -28.11
CA GLY A 305 1.07 -3.73 -28.78
C GLY A 305 0.64 -2.31 -28.39
N ALA A 306 -0.42 -2.14 -27.62
CA ALA A 306 -0.90 -0.83 -27.22
C ALA A 306 0.15 -0.07 -26.40
N VAL A 307 0.29 1.23 -26.68
CA VAL A 307 1.21 2.13 -25.96
C VAL A 307 0.44 3.08 -25.04
N LEU A 308 -0.51 3.84 -25.58
CA LEU A 308 -1.15 4.95 -24.89
C LEU A 308 -1.94 4.50 -23.66
N SER A 309 -2.64 3.37 -23.75
CA SER A 309 -3.42 2.82 -22.64
C SER A 309 -2.57 2.21 -21.52
N LYS A 310 -1.25 2.05 -21.69
CA LYS A 310 -0.37 1.34 -20.76
C LYS A 310 0.41 2.27 -19.83
N THR A 311 0.98 1.69 -18.77
CA THR A 311 1.75 2.40 -17.73
C THR A 311 2.82 3.37 -18.25
N ASN A 312 3.53 3.05 -19.33
CA ASN A 312 4.62 3.90 -19.81
C ASN A 312 4.14 5.24 -20.37
N ALA A 313 3.02 5.24 -21.08
CA ALA A 313 2.41 6.45 -21.60
C ALA A 313 1.79 7.27 -20.46
N PHE A 314 1.07 6.62 -19.55
CA PHE A 314 0.60 7.27 -18.32
C PHE A 314 1.72 7.99 -17.58
N MET A 315 2.88 7.34 -17.38
CA MET A 315 4.05 7.95 -16.73
C MET A 315 4.60 9.14 -17.52
N ALA A 316 4.60 9.09 -18.86
CA ALA A 316 5.09 10.17 -19.70
C ALA A 316 4.17 11.40 -19.63
N PHE A 317 2.85 11.19 -19.68
CA PHE A 317 1.86 12.27 -19.55
C PHE A 317 1.83 12.85 -18.13
N MET A 318 1.91 12.02 -17.09
CA MET A 318 2.08 12.52 -15.72
C MET A 318 3.36 13.35 -15.58
N ARG A 319 4.45 12.94 -16.24
CA ARG A 319 5.70 13.70 -16.24
C ARG A 319 5.57 15.05 -16.95
N PHE A 320 4.74 15.13 -17.98
CA PHE A 320 4.46 16.33 -18.76
C PHE A 320 3.41 17.27 -18.12
N LEU A 321 2.62 16.77 -17.17
CA LEU A 321 1.56 17.53 -16.51
C LEU A 321 2.02 18.87 -15.90
N PRO A 322 3.18 18.98 -15.21
CA PRO A 322 3.66 20.26 -14.69
C PRO A 322 3.83 21.31 -15.80
N GLU A 323 4.46 20.95 -16.92
CA GLU A 323 4.61 21.86 -18.05
C GLU A 323 3.26 22.19 -18.69
N ALA A 324 2.32 21.23 -18.75
CA ALA A 324 0.98 21.50 -19.26
C ALA A 324 0.23 22.53 -18.41
N LEU A 325 0.33 22.44 -17.07
CA LEU A 325 -0.25 23.42 -16.15
C LEU A 325 0.43 24.79 -16.26
N GLU A 326 1.75 24.82 -16.42
CA GLU A 326 2.52 26.06 -16.60
C GLU A 326 2.08 26.82 -17.86
N VAL A 327 1.88 26.13 -18.99
CA VAL A 327 1.40 26.75 -20.24
C VAL A 327 -0.01 27.32 -20.10
N LEU A 328 -0.86 26.71 -19.27
CA LEU A 328 -2.18 27.24 -18.94
C LEU A 328 -2.12 28.41 -17.93
N GLY A 329 -0.93 28.84 -17.49
CA GLY A 329 -0.76 29.91 -16.50
C GLY A 329 -1.17 29.50 -15.08
N LEU A 330 -1.20 28.20 -14.80
CA LEU A 330 -1.69 27.66 -13.55
C LEU A 330 -0.53 27.26 -12.64
N SER A 331 -0.63 27.67 -11.38
CA SER A 331 0.25 27.26 -10.30
C SER A 331 -0.57 26.62 -9.19
N SER A 332 0.08 25.87 -8.29
CA SER A 332 -0.57 25.29 -7.09
C SER A 332 -1.38 26.32 -6.31
N ARG A 333 -0.86 27.56 -6.22
CA ARG A 333 -1.49 28.66 -5.51
C ARG A 333 -2.76 29.15 -6.20
N ASN A 334 -2.71 29.31 -7.53
CA ASN A 334 -3.90 29.69 -8.31
C ASN A 334 -4.97 28.61 -8.19
N LEU A 335 -4.61 27.32 -8.29
CA LEU A 335 -5.54 26.18 -8.17
C LEU A 335 -6.23 26.12 -6.79
N ILE A 336 -5.58 26.59 -5.73
CA ILE A 336 -6.18 26.73 -4.40
C ILE A 336 -7.22 27.84 -4.39
N ASP A 337 -6.90 28.99 -4.96
CA ASP A 337 -7.73 30.19 -4.89
C ASP A 337 -9.00 30.07 -5.76
N VAL A 338 -8.91 29.46 -6.96
CA VAL A 338 -10.10 29.26 -7.82
C VAL A 338 -11.00 28.10 -7.37
N LYS A 339 -10.51 27.23 -6.47
CA LYS A 339 -11.18 25.99 -6.00
C LYS A 339 -11.64 25.03 -7.12
N LEU A 340 -11.13 25.19 -8.33
CA LEU A 340 -11.56 24.42 -9.49
C LEU A 340 -10.33 23.93 -10.25
N ALA A 341 -10.39 22.67 -10.66
CA ALA A 341 -9.43 22.14 -11.62
C ALA A 341 -9.65 22.78 -13.01
N PRO A 342 -8.62 22.78 -13.87
CA PRO A 342 -8.78 23.20 -15.26
C PRO A 342 -9.77 22.27 -15.95
N ARG A 343 -10.61 22.85 -16.80
CA ARG A 343 -11.62 22.11 -17.58
C ARG A 343 -10.95 21.30 -18.67
N ILE A 344 -11.64 20.25 -19.11
CA ILE A 344 -11.21 19.41 -20.24
C ILE A 344 -10.85 20.26 -21.47
N ALA A 345 -11.68 21.27 -21.80
CA ALA A 345 -11.46 22.15 -22.95
C ALA A 345 -10.13 22.93 -22.93
N GLU A 346 -9.64 23.30 -21.74
CA GLU A 346 -8.37 24.01 -21.59
C GLU A 346 -7.20 23.08 -21.96
N PHE A 347 -7.23 21.85 -21.46
CA PHE A 347 -6.27 20.83 -21.86
C PHE A 347 -6.41 20.41 -23.33
N SER A 348 -7.64 20.29 -23.86
CA SER A 348 -7.86 19.96 -25.27
C SER A 348 -7.26 21.01 -26.21
N THR A 349 -7.32 22.29 -25.83
CA THR A 349 -6.68 23.37 -26.60
C THR A 349 -5.16 23.21 -26.61
N LEU A 350 -4.55 22.93 -25.46
CA LEU A 350 -3.11 22.63 -25.37
C LEU A 350 -2.73 21.42 -26.24
N LEU A 351 -3.48 20.32 -26.13
CA LEU A 351 -3.20 19.08 -26.84
C LEU A 351 -3.44 19.17 -28.35
N SER A 352 -4.31 20.07 -28.81
CA SER A 352 -4.52 20.29 -30.26
C SER A 352 -3.29 20.84 -30.99
N ASN A 353 -2.34 21.42 -30.24
CA ASN A 353 -1.07 21.91 -30.78
C ASN A 353 -0.02 20.80 -30.94
N LEU A 354 -0.32 19.58 -30.47
CA LEU A 354 0.54 18.41 -30.68
C LEU A 354 0.33 17.86 -32.09
N THR A 355 1.42 17.50 -32.76
CA THR A 355 1.39 16.90 -34.10
C THR A 355 1.11 15.41 -34.07
N LEU A 356 1.10 14.79 -32.89
CA LEU A 356 0.81 13.37 -32.74
C LEU A 356 -0.66 13.08 -33.10
N ASP A 357 -0.90 11.90 -33.65
CA ASP A 357 -2.21 11.29 -33.84
C ASP A 357 -2.27 9.87 -33.24
N ASP A 358 -3.42 9.20 -33.37
CA ASP A 358 -3.61 7.83 -32.85
C ASP A 358 -2.61 6.81 -33.41
N ALA A 359 -2.22 6.94 -34.68
CA ALA A 359 -1.35 5.98 -35.37
C ALA A 359 0.12 6.09 -34.91
N ASP A 360 0.52 7.19 -34.27
CA ASP A 360 1.87 7.38 -33.74
C ASP A 360 2.14 6.54 -32.48
N PHE A 361 1.11 6.09 -31.76
CA PHE A 361 1.23 5.37 -30.49
C PHE A 361 1.53 3.87 -30.67
N THR A 362 2.65 3.55 -31.30
CA THR A 362 3.11 2.16 -31.55
C THR A 362 4.36 1.81 -30.73
N VAL A 363 4.59 0.51 -30.53
CA VAL A 363 5.82 0.01 -29.87
C VAL A 363 7.10 0.28 -30.68
N GLU A 364 6.98 0.58 -31.96
CA GLU A 364 8.11 0.96 -32.82
C GLU A 364 8.54 2.40 -32.54
N THR A 365 7.56 3.32 -32.45
CA THR A 365 7.78 4.72 -32.11
C THR A 365 8.16 4.88 -30.63
N PHE A 366 7.37 4.31 -29.72
CA PHE A 366 7.52 4.42 -28.28
C PHE A 366 7.73 3.04 -27.65
N LYS A 367 9.00 2.60 -27.63
CA LYS A 367 9.39 1.29 -27.12
C LYS A 367 8.90 1.01 -25.69
N PRO A 368 8.50 -0.23 -25.35
CA PRO A 368 8.17 -0.58 -23.98
C PRO A 368 9.32 -0.30 -23.00
N GLY A 369 8.97 0.24 -21.84
CA GLY A 369 9.90 0.52 -20.74
C GLY A 369 10.20 2.01 -20.56
N SER A 370 11.18 2.29 -19.70
CA SER A 370 11.57 3.65 -19.32
C SER A 370 12.05 4.50 -20.50
N SER A 371 12.70 3.89 -21.50
CA SER A 371 13.20 4.59 -22.68
C SER A 371 12.08 5.17 -23.54
N GLY A 372 11.01 4.41 -23.80
CA GLY A 372 9.88 4.92 -24.59
C GLY A 372 9.04 5.93 -23.82
N SER A 373 8.86 5.74 -22.52
CA SER A 373 8.22 6.75 -21.65
C SER A 373 8.99 8.08 -21.69
N ALA A 374 10.33 8.03 -21.59
CA ALA A 374 11.17 9.22 -21.68
C ALA A 374 11.13 9.87 -23.07
N LEU A 375 11.07 9.08 -24.14
CA LEU A 375 10.94 9.58 -25.50
C LEU A 375 9.60 10.30 -25.70
N LEU A 376 8.48 9.67 -25.31
CA LEU A 376 7.16 10.30 -25.41
C LEU A 376 7.11 11.63 -24.65
N TYR A 377 7.61 11.67 -23.42
CA TYR A 377 7.70 12.92 -22.65
C TYR A 377 8.49 14.01 -23.39
N ARG A 378 9.66 13.68 -23.97
CA ARG A 378 10.46 14.64 -24.74
C ARG A 378 9.70 15.13 -25.98
N THR A 379 9.04 14.23 -26.71
CA THR A 379 8.22 14.59 -27.88
C THR A 379 7.12 15.56 -27.51
N LEU A 380 6.37 15.29 -26.43
CA LEU A 380 5.32 16.19 -25.92
C LEU A 380 5.89 17.57 -25.57
N LYS A 381 6.99 17.60 -24.82
CA LYS A 381 7.64 18.82 -24.37
C LYS A 381 8.16 19.67 -25.53
N ASP A 382 8.85 19.05 -26.49
CA ASP A 382 9.45 19.76 -27.62
C ASP A 382 8.37 20.38 -28.52
N GLN A 383 7.23 19.71 -28.70
CA GLN A 383 6.13 20.22 -29.53
C GLN A 383 5.45 21.41 -28.87
N VAL A 384 5.14 21.34 -27.57
CA VAL A 384 4.49 22.45 -26.87
C VAL A 384 5.39 23.68 -26.75
N LEU A 385 6.70 23.51 -26.51
CA LEU A 385 7.65 24.64 -26.50
C LEU A 385 7.76 25.33 -27.87
N ARG A 386 7.73 24.56 -28.97
CA ARG A 386 7.77 25.12 -30.33
C ARG A 386 6.50 25.89 -30.69
N SER A 387 5.34 25.43 -30.23
CA SER A 387 4.06 26.07 -30.48
C SER A 387 3.89 27.39 -29.72
N ASN A 388 4.57 27.57 -28.58
CA ASN A 388 4.55 28.83 -27.81
C ASN A 388 5.60 29.87 -28.26
N THR A 389 6.51 29.52 -29.18
CA THR A 389 7.55 30.44 -29.71
C THR A 389 7.18 31.02 -31.09
N ARG A 390 6.04 30.62 -31.65
CA ARG A 390 5.45 31.18 -32.88
C ARG A 390 4.26 32.04 -32.51
#